data_AF-A0A3C0HBX6-F1
#
_entry.id   AF-A0A3C0HBX6-F1
#
_cell.length_a   1.000
_cell.length_b   1.000
_cell.length_c   1.000
_cell.angle_alpha   90.00
_cell.angle_beta   90.00
_cell.angle_gamma   90.00
#
_symmetry.space_group_name_H-M   'P 1'
#
loop_
_entity.id
_entity.type
_entity.pdbx_description
1 polymer ?
#
loop_
_entity_poly.entity_id
_entity_poly.type
_entity_poly.pdbx_seq_one_letter_code
_entity_poly.pdbx_strand_id
1 'polypeptide(L)' 'RDELIDYAVRSGTPLEVMENLQALEDEGEIYETMEDIWPDYPRKDDFLFNEDEY' A
#
# COMPACT_ATOMS: atom_id res chain seq x y z
N ARG A 1 -4.43 -9.27 5.70
CA ARG A 1 -3.36 -9.63 4.74
C ARG A 1 -3.93 -10.09 3.40
N ASP A 2 -4.64 -11.21 3.34
CA ASP A 2 -5.04 -11.82 2.05
C ASP A 2 -5.98 -10.94 1.21
N GLU A 3 -6.87 -10.18 1.85
CA GLU A 3 -7.73 -9.20 1.18
C GLU A 3 -6.95 -8.04 0.55
N LEU A 4 -5.85 -7.60 1.18
CA LEU A 4 -4.97 -6.56 0.65
C LEU A 4 -4.16 -7.08 -0.53
N ILE A 5 -3.70 -8.33 -0.47
CA ILE A 5 -3.01 -9.00 -1.58
C ILE A 5 -3.98 -9.16 -2.76
N ASP A 6 -5.21 -9.61 -2.52
CA ASP A 6 -6.23 -9.77 -3.56
C ASP A 6 -6.61 -8.42 -4.19
N TYR A 7 -6.71 -7.37 -3.39
CA TYR A 7 -6.87 -6.00 -3.88
C TYR A 7 -5.68 -5.56 -4.74
N ALA A 8 -4.45 -5.73 -4.25
CA ALA A 8 -3.21 -5.36 -4.94
C ALA A 8 -3.07 -6.06 -6.31
N VAL A 9 -3.42 -7.35 -6.38
CA VAL A 9 -3.44 -8.13 -7.63
C VAL A 9 -4.49 -7.61 -8.61
N ARG A 10 -5.72 -7.34 -8.14
CA ARG A 10 -6.80 -6.83 -9.01
C ARG A 10 -6.56 -5.41 -9.52
N SER A 11 -5.91 -4.59 -8.71
CA SER A 11 -5.59 -3.19 -9.05
C SER A 11 -4.34 -3.07 -9.93
N GLY A 12 -3.63 -4.17 -10.18
CA GLY A 12 -2.43 -4.16 -11.02
C GLY A 12 -1.27 -3.37 -10.38
N THR A 13 -1.16 -3.43 -9.05
CA THR A 13 -0.09 -2.73 -8.35
C THR A 13 1.30 -3.25 -8.73
N PRO A 14 2.34 -2.41 -8.63
CA PRO A 14 3.72 -2.81 -8.90
C PRO A 14 4.15 -4.04 -8.09
N LEU A 15 5.05 -4.85 -8.66
CA LEU A 15 5.53 -6.09 -8.06
C LEU A 15 6.12 -5.87 -6.66
N GLU A 16 6.86 -4.78 -6.47
CA GLU A 16 7.49 -4.41 -5.18
C GLU A 16 6.45 -4.27 -4.05
N VAL A 17 5.24 -3.78 -4.37
CA VAL A 17 4.14 -3.66 -3.39
C VAL A 17 3.61 -5.03 -3.00
N MET A 18 3.46 -5.94 -3.97
CA MET A 18 3.03 -7.31 -3.70
C MET A 18 4.06 -8.09 -2.88
N GLU A 19 5.34 -7.93 -3.18
CA GLU A 19 6.44 -8.55 -2.44
C GLU A 19 6.48 -8.06 -0.99
N ASN A 20 6.31 -6.76 -0.76
CA ASN A 20 6.20 -6.20 0.58
C ASN A 20 5.01 -6.79 1.35
N LEU A 21 3.82 -6.85 0.74
CA LEU A 21 2.62 -7.41 1.37
C LEU A 21 2.74 -8.90 1.71
N GLN A 22 3.48 -9.68 0.91
CA GLN A 22 3.76 -11.10 1.17
C GLN A 22 4.86 -11.31 2.22
N ALA A 23 5.81 -10.37 2.31
CA ALA A 23 6.89 -10.40 3.29
C ALA A 23 6.45 -9.97 4.70
N LEU A 24 5.26 -9.36 4.85
CA LEU A 24 4.66 -9.08 6.15
C LEU A 24 4.41 -10.41 6.89
N GLU A 25 5.18 -10.65 7.95
CA GLU A 25 4.94 -11.76 8.87
C GLU A 25 3.60 -11.57 9.61
N ASP A 26 2.93 -12.68 9.98
CA ASP A 26 1.76 -12.63 10.87
C ASP A 26 2.24 -12.27 12.29
N GLU A 27 2.58 -11.00 12.54
CA GLU A 27 3.07 -10.54 13.85
C GLU A 27 1.97 -10.46 14.93
N GLY A 28 0.70 -10.72 14.58
CA GLY A 28 -0.42 -10.66 15.53
C GLY A 28 -0.80 -9.25 15.99
N GLU A 29 -0.04 -8.24 15.56
CA GLU A 29 -0.33 -6.82 15.71
C GLU A 29 -1.40 -6.39 14.71
N ILE A 30 -2.46 -5.78 15.21
CA ILE A 30 -3.50 -5.18 14.38
C ILE A 30 -3.02 -3.78 14.03
N TYR A 31 -2.59 -3.58 12.79
CA TYR A 31 -2.30 -2.25 12.28
C TYR A 31 -3.63 -1.53 12.02
N GLU A 32 -3.81 -0.33 12.60
CA GLU A 32 -5.05 0.46 12.43
C GLU A 32 -5.00 1.30 11.15
N THR A 33 -3.80 1.73 10.74
CA THR A 33 -3.59 2.58 9.57
C THR A 33 -2.31 2.20 8.81
N MET A 34 -2.21 2.65 7.56
CA MET A 34 -1.03 2.42 6.72
C MET A 34 0.23 3.15 7.25
N GLU A 35 0.04 4.22 8.04
CA GLU A 35 1.13 4.94 8.70
C GLU A 35 1.78 4.12 9.83
N ASP A 36 1.06 3.13 10.39
CA ASP A 36 1.56 2.28 11.47
C ASP A 36 2.64 1.30 10.97
N ILE A 37 2.52 0.88 9.70
CA ILE A 37 3.50 0.01 9.03
C ILE A 37 4.50 0.80 8.18
N TRP A 38 4.08 1.97 7.69
CA TRP A 38 4.88 2.81 6.81
C TRP A 38 4.72 4.28 7.22
N PRO A 39 5.50 4.74 8.22
CA PRO A 39 5.38 6.10 8.76
C PRO A 39 5.69 7.19 7.73
N ASP A 40 6.47 6.86 6.70
CA ASP A 40 6.83 7.72 5.58
C ASP A 40 6.03 7.40 4.29
N TYR A 41 4.81 6.87 4.39
CA TYR A 41 3.99 6.60 3.21
C TYR A 41 3.65 7.91 2.49
N PRO A 42 3.87 8.00 1.16
CA PRO A 42 3.63 9.23 0.42
C PRO A 42 2.18 9.70 0.58
N ARG A 43 2.02 10.95 1.00
CA ARG A 43 0.72 11.58 1.18
C ARG A 43 0.12 11.94 -0.17
N LYS A 44 -1.18 12.22 -0.22
CA LYS A 44 -1.84 12.70 -1.44
C LYS A 44 -1.11 13.88 -2.09
N ASP A 45 -0.48 14.72 -1.27
CA ASP A 45 0.29 15.89 -1.70
C ASP A 45 1.68 15.53 -2.30
N ASP A 46 2.15 14.29 -2.13
CA ASP A 46 3.41 13.77 -2.71
C ASP A 46 3.21 13.21 -4.13
N PHE A 47 1.96 12.98 -4.53
CA PHE A 47 1.66 12.59 -5.90
C PHE A 47 1.55 13.81 -6.79
N LEU A 48 2.46 13.93 -7.76
CA LEU A 48 2.40 14.94 -8.82
C LEU A 48 1.37 14.55 -9.90
N PHE A 49 0.12 14.30 -9.50
CA PHE A 49 -0.97 14.21 -10.48
C PHE A 49 -1.27 15.63 -10.97
N ASN A 50 -1.08 15.89 -12.26
CA ASN A 50 -1.55 17.12 -12.89
C ASN A 50 -3.09 17.05 -12.92
N GLU A 51 -3.76 17.61 -11.92
CA GLU A 51 -5.22 17.74 -11.89
C GLU A 51 -5.76 18.55 -13.09
N ASP A 52 -4.88 19.28 -13.79
CA ASP A 52 -5.16 20.06 -14.99
C ASP A 52 -5.24 19.22 -16.30
N GLU A 53 -5.02 17.91 -16.25
CA GLU A 53 -5.03 17.03 -17.44
C GLU A 53 -6.39 16.33 -17.69
N TYR A 54 -7.51 16.97 -17.33
CA TYR A 54 -8.88 16.48 -17.60
C TYR A 54 -9.79 17.51 -18.30
#